data_AF-A0A2D4RXQ2-F1
#
_entry.id   AF-A0A2D4RXQ2-F1
#
_cell.length_a   1.000
_cell.length_b   1.000
_cell.length_c   1.000
_cell.angle_alpha   90.00
_cell.angle_beta   90.00
_cell.angle_gamma   90.00
#
_symmetry.space_group_name_H-M   'P 1'
#
loop_
_entity.id
_entity.type
_entity.pdbx_description
1 polymer ?
#
loop_
_entity_poly.entity_id
_entity_poly.type
_entity_poly.pdbx_seq_one_letter_code
_entity_poly.pdbx_strand_id
1 'polypeptide(L)'
;MPRGGFREGAGRKKEYTEPVRKILLGLPESVLQELDQYANQRNLSRPKAIAALLKQIHRSEEPARQKTQHKVVLQELKSLREKLKKSSD
;
A
#
# COMPACT_ATOMS: atom_id res chain seq x y z
N MET A 1 41.77 33.01 14.76
CA MET A 1 40.81 31.90 14.96
C MET A 1 40.39 31.38 13.59
N PRO A 2 40.59 30.10 13.23
CA PRO A 2 40.01 29.58 12.00
C PRO A 2 38.52 29.40 12.25
N ARG A 3 37.71 30.27 11.64
CA ARG A 3 36.25 30.13 11.67
C ARG A 3 35.93 28.79 11.01
N GLY A 4 35.40 27.86 11.80
CA GLY A 4 34.88 26.59 11.31
C GLY A 4 34.03 26.85 10.08
N GLY A 5 34.50 26.34 8.94
CA GLY A 5 33.81 26.49 7.68
C GLY A 5 32.50 25.72 7.75
N PHE A 6 31.41 26.44 7.98
CA PHE A 6 30.07 25.95 7.69
C PHE A 6 29.99 25.79 6.17
N ARG A 7 30.24 24.58 5.68
CA ARG A 7 29.95 24.24 4.28
C ARG A 7 28.45 24.01 4.18
N GLU A 8 27.72 25.02 3.72
CA GLU A 8 26.34 24.89 3.25
C GLU A 8 26.30 23.88 2.08
N GLY A 9 26.22 22.60 2.42
CA GLY A 9 26.26 21.53 1.41
C GLY A 9 26.58 20.14 1.98
N ALA A 10 27.32 20.06 3.10
CA ALA A 10 27.65 18.77 3.72
C ALA A 10 26.54 18.21 4.63
N GLY A 11 25.39 18.88 4.69
CA GLY A 11 24.22 18.51 5.48
C GLY A 11 22.90 18.78 4.76
N ARG A 12 22.86 18.69 3.41
CA ARG A 12 21.58 18.77 2.67
C ARG A 12 20.71 17.58 3.05
N LYS A 13 19.75 17.84 3.95
CA LYS A 13 18.62 17.02 4.40
C LYS A 13 18.49 15.68 3.65
N LYS A 14 19.10 14.63 4.19
CA LYS A 14 18.95 13.25 3.71
C LYS A 14 17.71 12.53 4.28
N GLU A 15 16.83 13.22 5.02
CA GLU A 15 16.08 12.47 6.05
C GLU A 15 14.57 12.32 5.87
N TYR A 16 13.90 12.95 4.89
CA TYR A 16 12.43 12.83 4.81
C TYR A 16 11.85 12.70 3.40
N THR A 17 12.36 11.77 2.57
CA THR A 17 11.69 11.43 1.29
C THR A 17 11.82 9.97 0.86
N GLU A 18 12.14 9.03 1.76
CA GLU A 18 12.46 7.65 1.35
C GLU A 18 11.75 6.53 2.12
N PRO A 19 10.44 6.38 1.92
CA PRO A 19 9.85 5.05 1.83
C PRO A 19 9.76 4.60 0.35
N VAL A 20 9.57 5.53 -0.59
CA VAL A 20 9.29 5.17 -2.00
C VAL A 20 10.55 4.83 -2.79
N ARG A 21 11.66 5.55 -2.57
CA ARG A 21 12.93 5.24 -3.26
C ARG A 21 13.48 3.86 -2.92
N LYS A 22 13.30 3.38 -1.68
CA LYS A 22 13.73 2.03 -1.27
C LYS A 22 12.95 0.91 -1.96
N ILE A 23 11.65 1.10 -2.21
CA ILE A 23 10.84 0.13 -2.98
C ILE A 23 11.30 0.10 -4.43
N LEU A 24 11.60 1.26 -5.03
CA LEU A 24 12.07 1.37 -6.41
C LEU A 24 13.47 0.77 -6.64
N LEU A 25 14.33 0.74 -5.62
CA LEU A 25 15.71 0.24 -5.71
C LEU A 25 15.82 -1.29 -5.85
N GLY A 26 14.77 -2.04 -5.55
CA GLY A 26 14.76 -3.51 -5.63
C GLY A 26 13.93 -4.09 -6.78
N LEU A 27 13.31 -3.25 -7.61
CA LEU A 27 12.49 -3.71 -8.73
C LEU A 27 13.34 -3.96 -9.98
N PRO A 28 13.00 -4.97 -10.80
CA PRO A 28 13.69 -5.20 -12.06
C PRO A 28 13.46 -4.04 -13.03
N GLU A 29 14.43 -3.80 -13.92
CA GLU A 29 14.42 -2.68 -14.87
C GLU A 29 13.18 -2.69 -15.78
N SER A 30 12.70 -3.86 -16.18
CA SER A 30 11.47 -4.01 -16.97
C SER A 30 10.26 -3.41 -16.27
N VAL A 31 10.09 -3.70 -14.98
CA VAL A 31 8.99 -3.17 -14.16
C VAL A 31 9.12 -1.67 -13.96
N LEU A 32 10.35 -1.15 -13.83
CA LEU A 32 10.58 0.30 -13.74
C LEU A 32 10.18 1.01 -15.04
N GLN A 33 10.47 0.42 -16.21
CA GLN A 33 10.06 0.95 -17.51
C GLN A 33 8.54 0.95 -17.68
N GLU A 34 7.85 -0.12 -17.28
CA GLU A 34 6.39 -0.17 -17.32
C GLU A 34 5.75 0.89 -16.39
N LEU A 35 6.32 1.06 -15.18
CA LEU A 35 5.88 2.11 -14.27
C LEU A 35 6.10 3.51 -14.83
N ASP A 36 7.19 3.73 -15.58
CA ASP A 36 7.45 4.99 -16.28
C ASP A 36 6.44 5.26 -17.39
N GLN A 37 6.16 4.25 -18.20
CA GLN A 37 5.15 4.38 -19.24
C GLN A 37 3.78 4.72 -18.64
N TYR A 38 3.40 4.02 -17.57
CA TYR A 38 2.14 4.29 -16.87
C TYR A 38 2.11 5.69 -16.23
N ALA A 39 3.21 6.11 -15.61
CA ALA A 39 3.35 7.45 -15.03
C ALA A 39 3.23 8.54 -16.10
N ASN A 40 3.90 8.38 -17.25
CA ASN A 40 3.87 9.31 -18.37
C ASN A 40 2.47 9.40 -18.99
N GLN A 41 1.80 8.27 -19.24
CA GLN A 41 0.43 8.25 -19.77
C GLN A 41 -0.57 9.00 -18.88
N ARG A 42 -0.33 9.01 -17.56
CA ARG A 42 -1.22 9.62 -16.57
C ARG A 42 -0.73 10.99 -16.07
N ASN A 43 0.39 11.49 -16.59
CA ASN A 43 1.08 12.70 -16.11
C ASN A 43 1.30 12.69 -14.58
N LEU A 44 1.73 11.55 -14.04
CA LEU A 44 2.01 11.37 -12.61
C LEU A 44 3.52 11.20 -12.37
N SER A 45 3.97 11.51 -11.16
CA SER A 45 5.31 11.09 -10.73
C SER A 45 5.33 9.59 -10.43
N ARG A 46 6.49 8.93 -10.60
CA ARG A 46 6.65 7.49 -10.30
C ARG A 46 6.08 7.07 -8.92
N PRO A 47 6.33 7.81 -7.81
CA PRO A 47 5.73 7.51 -6.51
C PRO A 47 4.19 7.52 -6.52
N LYS A 48 3.62 8.50 -7.22
CA LYS A 48 2.18 8.71 -7.30
C LYS A 48 1.51 7.66 -8.19
N ALA A 49 2.20 7.22 -9.24
CA ALA A 49 1.81 6.07 -10.06
C ALA A 49 1.74 4.77 -9.23
N ILE A 50 2.76 4.47 -8.43
CA ILE A 50 2.76 3.31 -7.52
C ILE A 50 1.59 3.39 -6.53
N ALA A 51 1.41 4.55 -5.89
CA ALA A 51 0.32 4.74 -4.94
C ALA A 51 -1.06 4.57 -5.60
N ALA A 52 -1.21 4.98 -6.87
CA ALA A 52 -2.44 4.79 -7.63
C ALA A 52 -2.70 3.31 -7.95
N LEU A 53 -1.67 2.56 -8.36
CA LEU A 53 -1.77 1.13 -8.63
C LEU A 53 -2.10 0.33 -7.37
N LEU A 54 -1.44 0.60 -6.24
CA LEU A 54 -1.74 -0.05 -4.96
C LEU A 54 -3.19 0.20 -4.52
N LYS A 55 -3.69 1.44 -4.68
CA LYS A 55 -5.09 1.77 -4.40
C LYS A 55 -6.06 1.00 -5.29
N GLN A 56 -5.74 0.79 -6.56
CA GLN A 56 -6.56 -0.01 -7.47
C GLN A 56 -6.60 -1.48 -7.03
N ILE A 57 -5.45 -2.07 -6.70
CA ILE A 57 -5.34 -3.45 -6.22
C ILE A 57 -6.17 -3.64 -4.95
N HIS A 58 -6.03 -2.74 -3.97
CA HIS A 58 -6.82 -2.81 -2.74
C HIS A 58 -8.32 -2.66 -3.04
N ARG A 59 -8.72 -1.72 -3.90
CA ARG A 59 -10.12 -1.55 -4.29
C ARG A 59 -10.72 -2.79 -4.99
N SER A 60 -9.92 -3.55 -5.73
CA SER A 60 -10.35 -4.81 -6.34
C SER A 60 -10.41 -5.99 -5.35
N GLU A 61 -9.57 -6.01 -4.32
CA GLU A 61 -9.57 -7.08 -3.30
C GLU A 61 -10.69 -6.93 -2.26
N GLU A 62 -11.06 -5.70 -1.90
CA GLU A 62 -12.11 -5.37 -0.93
C GLU A 62 -13.46 -6.10 -1.20
N PRO A 63 -14.08 -6.05 -2.40
CA PRO A 63 -15.37 -6.70 -2.60
C PRO A 63 -15.30 -8.23 -2.52
N ALA A 64 -14.14 -8.85 -2.79
CA ALA A 64 -13.98 -10.30 -2.75
C ALA A 64 -13.71 -10.81 -1.32
N ARG A 65 -12.86 -10.10 -0.56
CA ARG A 65 -12.57 -10.40 0.85
C ARG A 65 -13.76 -10.10 1.77
N GLN A 66 -14.47 -9.00 1.54
CA GLN A 66 -15.67 -8.67 2.31
C GLN A 66 -16.79 -9.70 2.11
N LYS A 67 -17.01 -10.18 0.87
CA LYS A 67 -18.02 -11.22 0.60
C LYS A 67 -17.71 -12.55 1.26
N THR A 68 -16.44 -12.95 1.31
CA THR A 68 -16.02 -14.19 1.98
C THR A 68 -16.14 -14.07 3.49
N GLN A 69 -15.69 -12.97 4.09
CA GLN A 69 -15.87 -12.70 5.52
C GLN A 69 -17.35 -12.66 5.93
N HIS A 70 -18.19 -11.97 5.15
CA HIS A 70 -19.64 -11.90 5.42
C HIS A 70 -20.31 -13.29 5.38
N LYS A 71 -19.91 -14.17 4.47
CA LYS A 71 -20.42 -15.55 4.42
C LYS A 71 -20.03 -16.35 5.66
N VAL A 72 -18.79 -16.22 6.12
CA VAL A 72 -18.29 -16.89 7.34
C VAL A 72 -19.08 -16.40 8.56
N VAL A 73 -19.21 -15.07 8.72
CA VAL A 73 -19.97 -14.46 9.83
C VAL A 73 -21.44 -14.93 9.82
N LEU A 74 -22.08 -15.01 8.66
CA LEU A 74 -23.45 -15.53 8.56
C LEU A 74 -23.58 -17.01 8.97
N GLN A 75 -22.57 -17.84 8.67
CA GLN A 75 -22.55 -19.24 9.10
C GLN A 75 -22.38 -19.34 10.62
N GLU A 76 -21.49 -18.56 11.21
CA GLU A 76 -21.29 -18.50 12.65
C GLU A 76 -22.57 -18.07 13.37
N LEU A 77 -23.24 -17.01 12.90
CA LEU A 77 -24.51 -16.54 13.45
C LEU A 77 -25.61 -17.60 13.36
N LYS A 78 -25.70 -18.34 12.25
CA LYS A 78 -26.65 -19.47 12.13
C LYS A 78 -26.34 -20.57 13.15
N SER A 79 -25.07 -20.94 13.30
CA SER A 79 -24.67 -21.97 14.26
C SER A 79 -24.95 -21.56 15.72
N LEU A 80 -24.76 -20.28 16.05
CA LEU A 80 -25.08 -19.73 17.36
C LEU A 80 -26.58 -19.74 17.62
N ARG A 81 -27.38 -19.35 16.63
CA ARG A 81 -28.85 -19.41 16.73
C ARG A 81 -29.35 -20.84 16.99
N GLU A 82 -28.80 -21.83 16.30
CA GLU A 82 -29.17 -23.24 16.50
C GLU A 82 -28.76 -23.75 17.89
N LYS A 83 -27.58 -23.35 18.38
CA LYS A 83 -27.14 -23.67 19.75
C LYS A 83 -28.10 -23.08 20.79
N LEU A 84 -28.46 -21.80 20.65
CA LEU A 84 -29.40 -21.12 21.55
C LEU A 84 -30.78 -21.79 21.56
N LYS A 85 -31.27 -22.22 20.39
CA LYS A 85 -32.54 -22.93 20.26
C LYS A 85 -32.53 -24.31 20.93
N LYS A 86 -31.40 -25.03 20.86
CA LYS A 86 -31.23 -26.34 21.53
C LYS A 86 -31.02 -26.23 23.05
N SER A 87 -30.56 -25.10 23.56
CA SER A 87 -30.39 -24.86 25.00
C SER A 87 -31.65 -24.32 25.69
N SER A 88 -32.69 -23.98 24.92
CA SER A 88 -33.97 -23.47 25.42
C SER A 88 -35.08 -24.54 25.51
N ASP A 89 -34.80 -25.75 25.02
CA ASP A 89 -35.59 -26.97 25.26
C ASP A 89 -34.98 -27.75 26.44
#